data_AF-S7Q116-F1
#
_entry.id   AF-S7Q116-F1
#
_cell.length_a   1.000
_cell.length_b   1.000
_cell.length_c   1.000
_cell.angle_alpha   90.00
_cell.angle_beta   90.00
_cell.angle_gamma   90.00
#
_symmetry.space_group_name_H-M   'P 1'
#
loop_
_entity.id
_entity.type
_entity.pdbx_description
1 polymer ?
#
loop_
_entity_poly.entity_id
_entity_poly.type
_entity_poly.pdbx_seq_one_letter_code
_entity_poly.pdbx_strand_id
1 'polypeptide(L)'
;MRSSFVSLIAIAGLVAHVRGDSFVINTPSDAVECEALVITWSGGVAPYRLSIRAGSHPVPIDTENVSGTSFVWTVTEPAGDELSLEVTDSAGSVAQSSFFTVQAGSDDSCIPQ
;
A
#
# COMPACT_ATOMS: atom_id res chain seq x y z
N MET A 1 0.80 50.22 -42.36
CA MET A 1 1.02 48.77 -42.16
C MET A 1 1.05 48.50 -40.66
N ARG A 2 -0.06 48.02 -40.09
CA ARG A 2 -0.15 47.68 -38.66
C ARG A 2 0.29 46.23 -38.52
N SER A 3 1.55 46.01 -38.16
CA SER A 3 2.09 44.67 -37.92
C SER A 3 1.62 44.22 -36.54
N SER A 4 0.73 43.23 -36.49
CA SER A 4 0.28 42.60 -35.25
C SER A 4 1.31 41.56 -34.82
N PHE A 5 1.85 41.70 -33.61
CA PHE A 5 2.74 40.72 -32.99
C PHE A 5 1.91 39.54 -32.47
N VAL A 6 2.17 38.34 -33.01
CA VAL A 6 1.58 37.08 -32.54
C VAL A 6 2.36 36.63 -31.30
N SER A 7 1.68 36.61 -30.15
CA SER A 7 2.25 36.14 -28.87
C SER A 7 2.15 34.62 -28.79
N LEU A 8 3.29 33.92 -28.78
CA LEU A 8 3.36 32.49 -28.49
C LEU A 8 3.20 32.27 -26.97
N ILE A 9 2.17 31.52 -26.58
CA ILE A 9 2.01 30.99 -25.22
C ILE A 9 2.84 29.70 -25.14
N ALA A 10 3.91 29.72 -24.34
CA ALA A 10 4.67 28.52 -24.03
C ALA A 10 3.93 27.71 -22.96
N ILE A 11 3.44 26.52 -23.31
CA ILE A 11 2.84 25.58 -22.37
C ILE A 11 4.00 24.86 -21.67
N ALA A 12 4.28 25.22 -20.43
CA ALA A 12 5.22 24.50 -19.59
C ALA A 12 4.59 23.15 -19.18
N GLY A 13 5.07 22.05 -19.79
CA GLY A 13 4.67 20.70 -19.40
C GLY A 13 5.13 20.38 -17.98
N LEU A 14 4.20 19.92 -17.14
CA LEU A 14 4.51 19.40 -15.81
C LEU A 14 5.37 18.13 -15.97
N VAL A 15 6.65 18.24 -15.65
CA VAL A 15 7.54 17.07 -15.55
C VAL A 15 7.22 16.38 -14.24
N ALA A 16 6.58 15.21 -14.30
CA ALA A 16 6.46 14.33 -13.15
C ALA A 16 7.88 13.83 -12.79
N HIS A 17 8.47 14.41 -11.75
CA HIS A 17 9.72 13.91 -11.19
C HIS A 17 9.40 12.60 -10.45
N VAL A 18 9.62 11.45 -11.09
CA VAL A 18 9.74 10.17 -10.36
C VAL A 18 10.99 10.28 -9.50
N ARG A 19 10.82 10.56 -8.20
CA ARG A 19 11.93 10.45 -7.23
C ARG A 19 12.26 8.97 -7.08
N GLY A 20 13.54 8.65 -7.29
CA GLY A 20 14.07 7.28 -7.42
C GLY A 20 14.20 6.49 -6.13
N ASP A 21 13.28 6.64 -5.18
CA ASP A 21 13.14 5.65 -4.11
C ASP A 21 12.19 4.57 -4.62
N SER A 22 12.71 3.34 -4.76
CA SER A 22 11.88 2.20 -5.15
C SER A 22 10.70 2.08 -4.18
N PHE A 23 9.49 2.25 -4.68
CA PHE A 23 8.29 2.09 -3.87
C PHE A 23 8.08 0.58 -3.61
N VAL A 24 8.30 0.16 -2.37
CA VAL A 24 8.31 -1.26 -1.98
C VAL A 24 7.65 -1.44 -0.63
N ILE A 25 7.05 -2.62 -0.41
CA ILE A 25 6.42 -3.05 0.85
C ILE A 25 7.06 -4.35 1.32
N ASN A 26 7.19 -4.56 2.63
CA ASN A 26 7.73 -5.80 3.17
C ASN A 26 6.82 -6.99 2.87
N THR A 27 7.42 -8.18 2.78
CA THR A 27 6.67 -9.45 2.82
C THR A 27 6.80 -10.02 4.23
N PRO A 28 5.71 -10.15 4.98
CA PRO A 28 5.72 -10.78 6.31
C PRO A 28 6.19 -12.23 6.29
N SER A 29 6.87 -12.65 7.34
CA SER A 29 7.27 -14.06 7.57
C SER A 29 6.65 -14.69 8.81
N ASP A 30 5.96 -13.87 9.59
CA ASP A 30 5.59 -14.06 10.99
C ASP A 30 4.16 -13.55 11.24
N ALA A 31 3.28 -13.67 10.24
CA ALA A 31 1.87 -13.39 10.40
C ALA A 31 1.22 -14.51 11.22
N VAL A 32 0.99 -14.27 12.50
CA VAL A 32 0.36 -15.22 13.43
C VAL A 32 -1.06 -14.77 13.75
N GLU A 33 -2.02 -15.69 13.74
CA GLU A 33 -3.41 -15.42 14.13
C GLU A 33 -3.49 -14.66 15.45
N CYS A 34 -4.33 -13.63 15.49
CA CYS A 34 -4.62 -12.81 16.67
C CYS A 34 -3.42 -12.08 17.29
N GLU A 35 -2.29 -12.04 16.60
CA GLU A 35 -1.13 -11.24 16.96
C GLU A 35 -1.06 -9.96 16.12
N ALA A 36 -0.33 -8.98 16.64
CA ALA A 36 -0.07 -7.73 15.94
C ALA A 36 1.09 -7.91 14.95
N LEU A 37 0.81 -7.68 13.67
CA LEU A 37 1.79 -7.68 12.59
C LEU A 37 2.14 -6.25 12.19
N VAL A 38 3.45 -5.96 12.11
CA VAL A 38 3.95 -4.67 11.63
C VAL A 38 4.19 -4.75 10.12
N ILE A 39 3.45 -3.92 9.39
CA ILE A 39 3.59 -3.73 7.95
C ILE A 39 4.38 -2.45 7.71
N THR A 40 5.35 -2.48 6.81
CA THR A 40 6.25 -1.36 6.49
C THR A 40 6.48 -1.23 5.00
N TRP A 41 6.59 -0.01 4.51
CA TRP A 41 6.96 0.29 3.14
C TRP A 41 8.02 1.40 3.09
N SER A 42 8.59 1.64 1.92
CA SER A 42 9.52 2.75 1.68
C SER A 42 9.32 3.33 0.28
N GLY A 43 9.62 4.61 0.11
CA GLY A 43 9.39 5.33 -1.14
C GLY A 43 7.93 5.78 -1.31
N GLY A 44 7.58 6.18 -2.53
CA GLY A 44 6.26 6.74 -2.87
C GLY A 44 5.99 8.11 -2.23
N VAL A 45 4.77 8.60 -2.44
CA VAL A 45 4.30 9.91 -1.95
C VAL A 45 3.07 9.74 -1.06
N ALA A 46 3.15 10.17 0.19
CA ALA A 46 2.00 10.20 1.10
C ALA A 46 0.90 11.16 0.61
N PRO A 47 -0.38 10.92 0.94
CA PRO A 47 -0.89 9.79 1.73
C PRO A 47 -0.85 8.44 1.01
N TYR A 48 -0.80 7.38 1.82
CA TYR A 48 -0.86 6.00 1.38
C TYR A 48 -2.21 5.36 1.71
N ARG A 49 -2.59 4.36 0.92
CA ARG A 49 -3.71 3.46 1.16
C ARG A 49 -3.20 2.02 1.17
N LEU A 50 -3.32 1.32 2.29
CA LEU A 50 -2.93 -0.09 2.41
C LEU A 50 -4.16 -0.99 2.25
N SER A 51 -3.97 -2.11 1.56
CA SER A 51 -4.94 -3.18 1.40
C SER A 51 -4.28 -4.54 1.59
N ILE A 52 -5.06 -5.48 2.14
CA ILE A 52 -4.66 -6.88 2.32
C ILE A 52 -5.55 -7.72 1.41
N ARG A 53 -4.98 -8.71 0.74
CA ARG A 53 -5.70 -9.57 -0.21
C ARG A 53 -5.55 -11.03 0.22
N ALA A 54 -6.66 -11.74 0.37
CA ALA A 54 -6.71 -13.20 0.56
C ALA A 54 -7.09 -13.85 -0.78
N GLY A 55 -6.10 -14.39 -1.50
CA GLY A 55 -6.27 -14.77 -2.91
C GLY A 55 -6.81 -13.62 -3.77
N SER A 56 -8.00 -13.79 -4.37
CA SER A 56 -8.69 -12.76 -5.17
C SER A 56 -9.60 -11.84 -4.37
N HIS A 57 -9.81 -12.10 -3.08
CA HIS A 57 -10.74 -11.36 -2.24
C HIS A 57 -9.99 -10.28 -1.45
N PRO A 58 -10.44 -9.01 -1.49
CA PRO A 58 -9.90 -7.99 -0.62
C PRO A 58 -10.33 -8.29 0.83
N VAL A 59 -9.37 -8.36 1.74
CA VAL A 59 -9.63 -8.33 3.18
C VAL A 59 -9.95 -6.87 3.54
N PRO A 60 -11.05 -6.61 4.25
CA PRO A 60 -11.43 -5.24 4.60
C PRO A 60 -10.46 -4.68 5.64
N ILE A 61 -9.41 -4.02 5.17
CA ILE A 61 -8.65 -3.05 5.93
C ILE A 61 -8.89 -1.69 5.29
N ASP A 62 -9.47 -0.77 6.04
CA ASP A 62 -9.69 0.59 5.56
C ASP A 62 -8.70 1.52 6.24
N THR A 63 -7.54 1.65 5.61
CA THR A 63 -6.51 2.59 6.03
C THR A 63 -6.45 3.71 5.01
N GLU A 64 -7.41 4.62 5.09
CA GLU A 64 -7.35 5.82 4.26
C GLU A 64 -6.40 6.85 4.87
N ASN A 65 -5.65 7.55 4.00
CA ASN A 65 -4.85 8.72 4.35
C ASN A 65 -3.69 8.46 5.33
N VAL A 66 -3.02 7.32 5.24
CA VAL A 66 -1.84 7.03 6.08
C VAL A 66 -0.68 7.94 5.65
N SER A 67 -0.15 8.75 6.57
CA SER A 67 0.99 9.65 6.28
C SER A 67 2.35 9.01 6.57
N GLY A 68 2.39 8.02 7.46
CA GLY A 68 3.59 7.25 7.79
C GLY A 68 3.87 6.15 6.79
N THR A 69 4.98 5.44 7.00
CA THR A 69 5.42 4.31 6.16
C THR A 69 5.29 2.96 6.86
N SER A 70 4.41 2.89 7.86
CA SER A 70 4.15 1.69 8.64
C SER A 70 2.71 1.63 9.10
N PHE A 71 2.17 0.43 9.26
CA PHE A 71 0.85 0.16 9.80
C PHE A 71 0.90 -1.08 10.69
N VAL A 72 0.16 -1.07 11.80
CA VAL A 72 0.03 -2.23 12.67
C VAL A 72 -1.33 -2.85 12.44
N TRP A 73 -1.33 -4.10 12.00
CA TRP A 73 -2.54 -4.89 11.74
C TRP A 73 -2.64 -6.04 12.74
N THR A 74 -3.80 -6.24 13.34
CA THR A 74 -4.08 -7.48 14.07
C THR A 74 -4.53 -8.53 13.08
N VAL A 75 -3.82 -9.65 12.98
CA VAL A 75 -4.14 -10.72 12.01
C VAL A 75 -5.46 -11.40 12.40
N THR A 76 -6.53 -11.06 11.71
CA THR A 76 -7.89 -11.60 11.93
C THR A 76 -8.27 -12.72 10.98
N GLU A 77 -7.35 -13.11 10.09
CA GLU A 77 -7.54 -14.20 9.15
C GLU A 77 -7.08 -15.53 9.77
N PRO A 78 -7.73 -16.66 9.45
CA PRO A 78 -7.37 -17.97 9.98
C PRO A 78 -6.06 -18.52 9.42
N ALA A 79 -5.45 -19.44 10.19
CA ALA A 79 -4.22 -20.11 9.85
C ALA A 79 -4.38 -20.96 8.60
N GLY A 80 -3.35 -20.90 7.76
CA GLY A 80 -3.36 -21.52 6.43
C GLY A 80 -3.87 -20.61 5.32
N ASP A 81 -4.46 -19.45 5.63
CA ASP A 81 -4.82 -18.47 4.62
C ASP A 81 -3.56 -17.88 3.96
N GLU A 82 -3.60 -17.77 2.63
CA GLU A 82 -2.55 -17.17 1.82
C GLU A 82 -2.93 -15.74 1.46
N LEU A 83 -2.12 -14.81 1.95
CA LEU A 83 -2.36 -13.37 1.87
C LEU A 83 -1.26 -12.65 1.08
N SER A 84 -1.59 -11.47 0.56
CA SER A 84 -0.62 -10.51 0.02
C SER A 84 -0.98 -9.09 0.44
N LEU A 85 0.02 -8.21 0.50
CA LEU A 85 -0.13 -6.80 0.83
C LEU A 85 0.01 -5.94 -0.41
N GLU A 86 -0.78 -4.88 -0.49
CA GLU A 86 -0.69 -3.86 -1.54
C GLU A 86 -0.85 -2.48 -0.91
N VAL A 87 0.09 -1.58 -1.20
CA VAL A 87 0.03 -0.18 -0.80
C VAL A 87 0.06 0.72 -2.02
N THR A 88 -0.86 1.67 -2.05
CA THR A 88 -1.00 2.67 -3.12
C THR A 88 -0.66 4.04 -2.56
N ASP A 89 0.17 4.81 -3.26
CA ASP A 89 0.54 6.17 -2.87
C ASP A 89 -0.39 7.23 -3.51
N SER A 90 -0.24 8.49 -3.11
CA SER A 90 -1.11 9.57 -3.59
C SER A 90 -0.89 9.93 -5.07
N ALA A 91 0.22 9.50 -5.66
CA ALA A 91 0.53 9.67 -7.07
C ALA A 91 -0.03 8.53 -7.94
N GLY A 92 -0.65 7.51 -7.32
CA GLY A 92 -1.20 6.33 -7.99
C GLY A 92 -0.17 5.23 -8.25
N SER A 93 1.03 5.32 -7.65
CA SER A 93 2.02 4.24 -7.67
C SER A 93 1.57 3.12 -6.73
N VAL A 94 1.90 1.88 -7.07
CA VAL A 94 1.51 0.69 -6.28
C VAL A 94 2.75 -0.13 -5.95
N ALA A 95 2.86 -0.57 -4.70
CA ALA A 95 3.84 -1.56 -4.26
C ALA A 95 3.12 -2.79 -3.68
N GLN A 96 3.62 -3.99 -4.00
CA GLN A 96 3.00 -5.25 -3.63
C GLN A 96 4.01 -6.21 -3.00
N SER A 97 3.60 -6.96 -1.99
CA SER A 97 4.40 -8.02 -1.38
C SER A 97 4.33 -9.32 -2.19
N SER A 98 5.17 -10.29 -1.85
CA SER A 98 4.90 -11.69 -2.21
C SER A 98 3.78 -12.27 -1.34
N PHE A 99 3.28 -13.45 -1.71
CA PHE A 99 2.36 -14.19 -0.85
C PHE A 99 3.03 -14.65 0.45
N PHE A 100 2.26 -14.67 1.54
CA PHE A 100 2.65 -15.20 2.84
C PHE A 100 1.47 -15.93 3.47
N THR A 101 1.77 -16.91 4.31
CA THR A 101 0.75 -17.76 4.96
C THR A 101 0.57 -17.36 6.41
N VAL A 102 -0.68 -17.31 6.87
CA VAL A 102 -0.99 -17.11 8.29
C VAL A 102 -0.63 -18.36 9.09
N GLN A 103 0.10 -18.16 10.19
CA GLN A 103 0.53 -19.20 11.13
C GLN A 103 -0.49 -19.33 12.26
N ALA A 104 -0.67 -20.55 12.74
CA ALA A 104 -1.54 -20.83 13.88
C ALA A 104 -1.08 -20.09 15.14
N GLY A 105 -2.00 -19.36 15.76
CA GLY A 105 -1.79 -18.69 17.03
C GLY A 105 -2.05 -19.60 18.23
N SER A 106 -1.93 -19.02 19.43
CA SER A 106 -2.42 -19.66 20.67
C SER A 106 -3.86 -19.25 21.02
N ASP A 107 -4.45 -18.36 20.23
CA ASP A 107 -5.78 -17.77 20.41
C ASP A 107 -6.39 -17.51 19.02
N ASP A 108 -7.67 -17.82 18.85
CA ASP A 108 -8.48 -17.60 17.64
C ASP A 108 -9.63 -16.61 17.88
N SER A 109 -9.71 -16.01 19.08
CA SER A 109 -10.83 -15.17 19.51
C SER A 109 -11.01 -13.87 18.71
N CYS A 110 -9.99 -13.45 17.96
CA CYS A 110 -10.05 -12.27 17.10
C CYS A 110 -10.63 -12.56 15.70
N ILE A 111 -10.78 -13.85 15.34
CA ILE A 111 -11.25 -14.26 14.01
C ILE A 111 -12.77 -14.05 13.97
N PRO A 112 -13.30 -13.24 13.03
CA PRO A 112 -14.74 -13.09 12.85
C PRO A 112 -15.39 -14.44 12.49
N GLN A 113 -16.42 -14.84 13.22
CA GLN A 113 -17.23 -16.05 12.96
C GLN A 113 -18.18 -15.88 11.77
#